data_AF-A0A2H6NH78-F1
#
_entry.id   AF-A0A2H6NH78-F1
#
_cell.length_a   1.000
_cell.length_b   1.000
_cell.length_c   1.000
_cell.angle_alpha   90.00
_cell.angle_beta   90.00
_cell.angle_gamma   90.00
#
_symmetry.space_group_name_H-M   'P 1'
#
loop_
_entity.id
_entity.type
_entity.pdbx_description
1 polymer ?
#
loop_
_entity_poly.entity_id
_entity_poly.type
_entity_poly.pdbx_seq_one_letter_code
_entity_poly.pdbx_strand_id
1 'polypeptide(L)'
;SMYRFNGVDRRLERSMEAVCMVMEAFENYEQKFKYNILGHSGDGFNIALVPNDNVPKDNKQRLEILKVMHAHAQFCMSGDHTLEGTEHAVREIAKDDADEYFVVVLSDANLERYGIPPARFAQALTIDPKVNAFAIFIGSLGDQADRLQRTLPAGR
;
A
#
# COMPACT_ATOMS: atom_id res chain seq x y z
N SER A 1 -14.10 -0.29 -1.42
CA SER A 1 -13.16 -1.40 -1.63
C SER A 1 -12.69 -1.37 -3.06
N MET A 2 -11.44 -1.80 -3.26
CA MET A 2 -10.77 -1.74 -4.56
C MET A 2 -11.54 -2.49 -5.66
N TYR A 3 -11.98 -3.72 -5.39
CA TYR A 3 -12.67 -4.56 -6.38
C TYR A 3 -14.07 -4.04 -6.76
N ARG A 4 -14.91 -3.67 -5.77
CA ARG A 4 -16.31 -3.25 -6.01
C ARG A 4 -16.40 -2.03 -6.92
N PHE A 5 -15.51 -1.06 -6.75
CA PHE A 5 -15.52 0.18 -7.52
C PHE A 5 -14.65 0.12 -8.78
N ASN A 6 -13.98 -1.00 -9.04
CA ASN A 6 -13.10 -1.13 -10.20
C ASN A 6 -13.84 -0.92 -11.54
N GLY A 7 -15.09 -1.38 -11.64
CA GLY A 7 -15.91 -1.15 -12.85
C GLY A 7 -16.38 0.30 -13.02
N VAL A 8 -16.21 1.16 -12.01
CA VAL A 8 -16.64 2.57 -12.02
C VAL A 8 -15.46 3.50 -12.27
N ASP A 9 -14.38 3.35 -11.49
CA ASP A 9 -13.24 4.27 -11.52
C ASP A 9 -11.87 3.60 -11.73
N ARG A 10 -11.88 2.27 -11.94
CA ARG A 10 -10.69 1.46 -12.20
C ARG A 10 -9.67 1.49 -11.04
N ARG A 11 -10.10 1.74 -9.79
CA ARG A 11 -9.16 1.86 -8.66
C ARG A 11 -8.33 0.61 -8.37
N LEU A 12 -8.87 -0.61 -8.54
CA LEU A 12 -8.06 -1.84 -8.39
C LEU A 12 -7.04 -1.95 -9.52
N GLU A 13 -7.46 -1.64 -10.75
CA GLU A 13 -6.57 -1.65 -11.91
C GLU A 13 -5.44 -0.64 -11.75
N ARG A 14 -5.72 0.59 -11.34
CA ARG A 14 -4.69 1.60 -11.04
C ARG A 14 -3.73 1.16 -9.94
N SER A 15 -4.22 0.50 -8.89
CA SER A 15 -3.35 -0.07 -7.85
C SER A 15 -2.43 -1.18 -8.40
N MET A 16 -2.93 -2.04 -9.29
CA MET A 16 -2.13 -3.05 -9.98
C MET A 16 -1.12 -2.43 -10.95
N GLU A 17 -1.50 -1.39 -11.70
CA GLU A 17 -0.62 -0.63 -12.58
C GLU A 17 0.50 0.05 -11.79
N ALA A 18 0.19 0.64 -10.62
CA ALA A 18 1.20 1.24 -9.74
C ALA A 18 2.21 0.20 -9.22
N VAL A 19 1.72 -0.99 -8.81
CA VAL A 19 2.59 -2.10 -8.41
C VAL A 19 3.45 -2.59 -9.57
N CYS A 20 2.87 -2.73 -10.77
CA CYS A 20 3.61 -3.10 -11.98
C CYS A 20 4.73 -2.11 -12.28
N MET A 21 4.41 -0.81 -12.24
CA MET A 21 5.36 0.27 -12.47
C MET A 21 6.54 0.23 -11.50
N VAL A 22 6.30 -0.03 -10.20
CA VAL A 22 7.38 -0.16 -9.21
C VAL A 22 8.26 -1.38 -9.52
N MET A 23 7.66 -2.54 -9.81
CA MET A 23 8.40 -3.76 -10.13
C MET A 23 9.23 -3.66 -11.42
N GLU A 24 8.79 -2.86 -12.38
CA GLU A 24 9.54 -2.57 -13.61
C GLU A 24 10.62 -1.51 -13.38
N ALA A 25 10.30 -0.43 -12.66
CA ALA A 25 11.23 0.67 -12.41
C ALA A 25 12.45 0.24 -11.59
N PHE A 26 12.30 -0.76 -10.72
CA PHE A 26 13.39 -1.28 -9.89
C PHE A 26 14.12 -2.48 -10.47
N GLU A 27 13.70 -2.97 -11.65
CA GLU A 27 14.41 -4.05 -12.35
C GLU A 27 15.86 -3.64 -12.67
N ASN A 28 16.83 -4.48 -12.30
CA ASN A 28 18.27 -4.24 -12.43
C ASN A 28 18.84 -3.15 -11.49
N TYR A 29 18.04 -2.68 -10.52
CA TYR A 29 18.49 -1.74 -9.48
C TYR A 29 18.48 -2.36 -8.07
N GLU A 30 18.49 -3.68 -7.96
CA GLU A 30 18.39 -4.41 -6.68
C GLU A 30 19.60 -4.19 -5.76
N GLN A 31 20.73 -3.75 -6.33
CA GLN A 31 21.91 -3.33 -5.56
C GLN A 31 21.73 -1.96 -4.88
N LYS A 32 20.75 -1.15 -5.35
CA LYS A 32 20.45 0.18 -4.82
C LYS A 32 19.18 0.22 -3.99
N PHE A 33 18.15 -0.52 -4.42
CA PHE A 33 16.84 -0.52 -3.77
C PHE A 33 16.49 -1.93 -3.31
N LYS A 34 16.16 -2.04 -2.02
CA LYS A 34 15.43 -3.18 -1.47
C LYS A 34 13.97 -2.77 -1.34
N TYR A 35 13.05 -3.62 -1.78
CA TYR A 35 11.63 -3.33 -1.70
C TYR A 35 10.81 -4.61 -1.53
N ASN A 36 9.69 -4.47 -0.82
CA ASN A 36 8.61 -5.44 -0.78
C ASN A 36 7.31 -4.76 -1.18
N ILE A 37 6.32 -5.59 -1.51
CA ILE A 37 4.95 -5.15 -1.75
C ILE A 37 4.05 -6.03 -0.90
N LEU A 38 3.27 -5.36 -0.04
CA LEU A 38 2.39 -5.98 0.92
C LEU A 38 0.95 -5.52 0.64
N GLY A 39 0.00 -6.44 0.73
CA GLY A 39 -1.42 -6.16 0.70
C GLY A 39 -2.01 -6.09 2.10
N HIS A 40 -3.09 -5.31 2.25
CA HIS A 40 -3.99 -5.36 3.40
C HIS A 40 -5.43 -5.51 2.88
N SER A 41 -6.25 -6.27 3.60
CA SER A 41 -7.68 -6.48 3.29
C SER A 41 -8.43 -6.84 4.56
N GLY A 42 -9.68 -7.29 4.48
CA GLY A 42 -10.35 -7.87 5.65
C GLY A 42 -9.75 -9.18 6.15
N ASP A 43 -8.90 -9.86 5.36
CA ASP A 43 -8.24 -11.12 5.77
C ASP A 43 -6.98 -10.89 6.61
N GLY A 44 -6.37 -9.71 6.51
CA GLY A 44 -5.15 -9.42 7.26
C GLY A 44 -4.44 -8.15 6.80
N PHE A 45 -3.37 -7.81 7.52
CA PHE A 45 -2.63 -6.55 7.38
C PHE A 45 -1.27 -6.69 6.67
N ASN A 46 -0.79 -7.92 6.46
CA ASN A 46 0.54 -8.22 5.92
C ASN A 46 0.49 -9.38 4.92
N ILE A 47 -0.28 -9.22 3.85
CA ILE A 47 -0.38 -10.21 2.77
C ILE A 47 0.82 -10.01 1.84
N ALA A 48 1.81 -10.88 1.92
CA ALA A 48 3.01 -10.76 1.09
C ALA A 48 2.68 -10.96 -0.40
N LEU A 49 2.94 -9.95 -1.23
CA LEU A 49 2.80 -10.02 -2.69
C LEU A 49 4.18 -10.12 -3.35
N VAL A 50 5.12 -9.28 -2.92
CA VAL A 50 6.54 -9.32 -3.32
C VAL A 50 7.40 -9.32 -2.05
N PRO A 51 8.06 -10.44 -1.71
CA PRO A 51 9.05 -10.47 -0.63
C PRO A 51 10.35 -9.77 -1.02
N ASN A 52 11.04 -9.14 -0.06
CA ASN A 52 12.34 -8.45 -0.30
C ASN A 52 13.38 -9.36 -0.97
N ASP A 53 13.42 -10.65 -0.62
CA ASP A 53 14.43 -11.59 -1.12
C ASP A 53 14.03 -12.32 -2.42
N ASN A 54 12.82 -12.06 -2.93
CA ASN A 54 12.28 -12.76 -4.09
C ASN A 54 11.48 -11.82 -4.99
N VAL A 55 12.15 -10.77 -5.47
CA VAL A 55 11.60 -9.82 -6.43
C VAL A 55 11.42 -10.45 -7.81
N PRO A 56 10.34 -10.11 -8.55
CA PRO A 56 10.06 -10.70 -9.86
C PRO A 56 11.08 -10.26 -10.91
N LYS A 57 11.62 -11.22 -11.66
CA LYS A 57 12.71 -11.00 -12.62
C LYS A 57 12.27 -10.86 -14.07
N ASP A 58 11.00 -11.11 -14.34
CA ASP A 58 10.47 -11.12 -15.70
C ASP A 58 8.96 -10.81 -15.71
N ASN A 59 8.43 -10.53 -16.91
CA ASN A 59 7.02 -10.16 -17.09
C ASN A 59 6.06 -11.29 -16.71
N LYS A 60 6.50 -12.55 -16.77
CA LYS A 60 5.66 -13.68 -16.36
C LYS A 60 5.46 -13.64 -14.84
N GLN A 61 6.53 -13.47 -14.07
CA GLN A 61 6.47 -13.38 -12.60
C GLN A 61 5.67 -12.15 -12.14
N ARG A 62 5.89 -10.99 -12.77
CA ARG A 62 5.07 -9.78 -12.52
C ARG A 62 3.60 -10.05 -12.76
N LEU A 63 3.25 -10.66 -13.89
CA LEU A 63 1.86 -11.00 -14.21
C LEU A 63 1.23 -11.95 -13.18
N GLU A 64 1.98 -12.93 -12.66
CA GLU A 64 1.46 -13.81 -11.60
C GLU A 64 1.16 -13.03 -10.31
N ILE A 65 1.99 -12.07 -9.92
CA ILE A 65 1.71 -11.19 -8.77
C ILE A 65 0.43 -10.38 -9.01
N LEU A 66 0.24 -9.79 -10.19
CA LEU A 66 -0.96 -9.03 -10.51
C LEU A 66 -2.23 -9.90 -10.49
N LYS A 67 -2.14 -11.15 -10.96
CA LYS A 67 -3.26 -12.11 -10.86
C LYS A 67 -3.59 -12.42 -9.41
N VAL A 68 -2.58 -12.58 -8.54
CA VAL A 68 -2.78 -12.77 -7.10
C VAL A 68 -3.47 -11.55 -6.49
N MET A 69 -3.03 -10.33 -6.80
CA MET A 69 -3.70 -9.09 -6.35
C MET A 69 -5.17 -9.04 -6.77
N HIS A 70 -5.45 -9.34 -8.04
CA HIS A 70 -6.82 -9.32 -8.56
C HIS A 70 -7.70 -10.37 -7.86
N ALA A 71 -7.23 -11.62 -7.78
CA ALA A 71 -7.96 -12.70 -7.13
C ALA A 71 -8.18 -12.41 -5.64
N HIS A 72 -7.16 -11.93 -4.93
CA HIS A 72 -7.27 -11.57 -3.52
C HIS A 72 -8.33 -10.49 -3.29
N ALA A 73 -8.30 -9.42 -4.09
CA ALA A 73 -9.28 -8.34 -3.98
C ALA A 73 -10.72 -8.79 -4.26
N GLN A 74 -10.91 -9.85 -5.06
CA GLN A 74 -12.20 -10.43 -5.37
C GLN A 74 -12.77 -11.29 -4.23
N PHE A 75 -11.90 -12.04 -3.53
CA PHE A 75 -12.33 -13.10 -2.60
C PHE A 75 -12.06 -12.80 -1.13
N CYS A 76 -11.34 -11.73 -0.81
CA CYS A 76 -11.05 -11.40 0.58
C CYS A 76 -12.31 -11.04 1.39
N MET A 77 -12.27 -11.29 2.69
CA MET A 77 -13.32 -10.89 3.61
C MET A 77 -13.50 -9.36 3.62
N SER A 78 -14.72 -8.92 3.96
CA SER A 78 -14.96 -7.50 4.21
C SER A 78 -14.24 -7.05 5.46
N GLY A 79 -13.52 -5.94 5.37
CA GLY A 79 -12.78 -5.35 6.47
C GLY A 79 -11.71 -4.41 5.92
N ASP A 80 -11.01 -3.75 6.81
CA ASP A 80 -9.91 -2.88 6.46
C ASP A 80 -8.87 -2.89 7.58
N HIS A 81 -7.69 -3.41 7.27
CA HIS A 81 -6.53 -3.39 8.16
C HIS A 81 -5.48 -2.36 7.70
N THR A 82 -5.91 -1.23 7.10
CA THR A 82 -5.00 -0.16 6.66
C THR A 82 -4.14 0.34 7.82
N LEU A 83 -4.72 0.55 9.01
CA LEU A 83 -4.00 1.10 10.14
C LEU A 83 -2.92 0.13 10.63
N GLU A 84 -3.29 -1.12 10.89
CA GLU A 84 -2.40 -2.19 11.32
C GLU A 84 -1.31 -2.47 10.28
N GLY A 85 -1.68 -2.48 8.99
CA GLY A 85 -0.74 -2.71 7.89
C GLY A 85 0.28 -1.59 7.76
N THR A 86 -0.16 -0.35 7.96
CA THR A 86 0.72 0.83 7.93
C THR A 86 1.69 0.83 9.12
N GLU A 87 1.19 0.60 10.33
CA GLU A 87 2.05 0.49 11.51
C GLU A 87 3.06 -0.65 11.37
N HIS A 88 2.62 -1.79 10.84
CA HIS A 88 3.49 -2.93 10.61
C HIS A 88 4.58 -2.61 9.59
N ALA A 89 4.23 -2.03 8.43
CA ALA A 89 5.18 -1.67 7.39
C ALA A 89 6.23 -0.67 7.88
N VAL A 90 5.81 0.37 8.61
CA VAL A 90 6.73 1.38 9.16
C VAL A 90 7.67 0.76 10.21
N ARG A 91 7.16 -0.09 11.11
CA ARG A 91 8.01 -0.73 12.12
C ARG A 91 8.94 -1.80 11.56
N GLU A 92 8.52 -2.55 10.55
CA GLU A 92 9.37 -3.59 9.95
C GLU A 92 10.48 -3.01 9.10
N ILE A 93 10.19 -2.04 8.22
CA ILE A 93 11.21 -1.50 7.32
C ILE A 93 12.36 -0.84 8.09
N ALA A 94 12.07 -0.24 9.25
CA ALA A 94 13.06 0.40 10.12
C ALA A 94 14.05 -0.57 10.79
N LYS A 95 13.84 -1.89 10.67
CA LYS A 95 14.76 -2.92 11.19
C LYS A 95 15.85 -3.31 10.21
N ASP A 96 15.64 -3.06 8.92
CA ASP A 96 16.63 -3.34 7.89
C ASP A 96 17.76 -2.30 7.94
N ASP A 97 18.94 -2.67 7.46
CA ASP A 97 20.07 -1.74 7.31
C ASP A 97 19.97 -1.03 5.95
N ALA A 98 19.68 0.28 5.98
CA ALA A 98 19.58 1.15 4.81
C ALA A 98 19.86 2.62 5.18
N ASP A 99 20.21 3.42 4.16
CA ASP A 99 20.43 4.86 4.31
C ASP A 99 19.11 5.64 4.50
N GLU A 100 18.05 5.21 3.80
CA GLU A 100 16.73 5.83 3.82
C GLU A 100 15.61 4.78 3.80
N TYR A 101 14.48 5.11 4.41
CA TYR A 101 13.34 4.21 4.56
C TYR A 101 12.07 4.88 4.05
N PHE A 102 11.32 4.17 3.21
CA PHE A 102 10.11 4.69 2.59
C PHE A 102 8.95 3.71 2.75
N VAL A 103 7.77 4.22 3.13
CA VAL A 103 6.52 3.46 3.12
C VAL A 103 5.50 4.24 2.29
N VAL A 104 4.94 3.61 1.26
CA VAL A 104 3.88 4.23 0.44
C VAL A 104 2.61 3.40 0.56
N VAL A 105 1.58 3.99 1.17
CA VAL A 105 0.29 3.35 1.37
C VAL A 105 -0.66 3.76 0.24
N LEU A 106 -1.16 2.77 -0.51
CA LEU A 106 -2.20 2.99 -1.52
C LEU A 106 -3.58 2.66 -0.92
N SER A 107 -4.47 3.64 -0.84
CA SER A 107 -5.79 3.45 -0.21
C SER A 107 -6.91 4.09 -1.02
N ASP A 108 -8.14 3.61 -0.84
CA ASP A 108 -9.35 4.21 -1.44
C ASP A 108 -10.02 5.27 -0.56
N ALA A 109 -9.26 5.79 0.42
CA ALA A 109 -9.61 6.87 1.35
C ALA A 109 -10.81 6.59 2.26
N ASN A 110 -11.30 5.36 2.29
CA ASN A 110 -12.56 5.01 2.94
C ASN A 110 -12.41 4.68 4.44
N LEU A 111 -11.46 5.31 5.13
CA LEU A 111 -11.06 5.03 6.52
C LEU A 111 -12.21 5.24 7.52
N GLU A 112 -13.02 6.28 7.34
CA GLU A 112 -14.15 6.61 8.23
C GLU A 112 -15.17 5.47 8.31
N ARG A 113 -15.41 4.76 7.19
CA ARG A 113 -16.36 3.64 7.13
C ARG A 113 -15.94 2.47 8.03
N TYR A 114 -14.64 2.33 8.27
CA TYR A 114 -14.07 1.29 9.11
C TYR A 114 -13.77 1.80 10.53
N GLY A 115 -14.21 3.02 10.86
CA GLY A 115 -14.02 3.60 12.18
C GLY A 115 -12.58 4.00 12.47
N ILE A 116 -11.74 4.18 11.43
CA ILE A 116 -10.35 4.59 11.57
C ILE A 116 -10.29 6.13 11.58
N PRO A 117 -9.97 6.78 12.71
CA PRO A 117 -9.87 8.23 12.77
C PRO A 117 -8.64 8.72 11.97
N PRO A 118 -8.75 9.80 11.19
CA PRO A 118 -7.62 10.39 10.45
C PRO A 118 -6.37 10.62 11.31
N ALA A 119 -6.57 11.08 12.56
CA ALA A 119 -5.48 11.33 13.50
C ALA A 119 -4.71 10.04 13.88
N ARG A 120 -5.38 8.88 13.94
CA ARG A 120 -4.70 7.60 14.18
C ARG A 120 -3.90 7.16 12.97
N PHE A 121 -4.46 7.35 11.77
CA PHE A 121 -3.72 7.05 10.55
C PHE A 121 -2.49 7.97 10.39
N ALA A 122 -2.61 9.26 10.73
CA ALA A 122 -1.46 10.17 10.81
C ALA A 122 -0.40 9.66 11.80
N GLN A 123 -0.81 9.21 12.98
CA GLN A 123 0.11 8.63 13.97
C GLN A 123 0.82 7.38 13.45
N ALA A 124 0.11 6.49 12.74
CA ALA A 124 0.71 5.30 12.13
C ALA A 124 1.75 5.65 11.08
N LEU A 125 1.49 6.66 10.23
CA LEU A 125 2.45 7.14 9.24
C LEU A 125 3.70 7.77 9.88
N THR A 126 3.59 8.34 11.08
CA THR A 126 4.69 9.04 11.75
C THR A 126 5.24 8.31 12.98
N ILE A 127 4.95 7.01 13.14
CA ILE A 127 5.28 6.29 14.37
C ILE A 127 6.79 6.09 14.56
N ASP A 128 7.54 6.01 13.45
CA ASP A 128 9.00 5.99 13.45
C ASP A 128 9.53 7.20 12.67
N PRO A 129 10.31 8.11 13.31
CA PRO A 129 10.82 9.30 12.65
C PRO A 129 11.90 9.01 11.59
N LYS A 130 12.45 7.79 11.52
CA LYS A 130 13.40 7.38 10.48
C LYS A 130 12.74 7.05 9.14
N VAL A 131 11.42 6.83 9.15
CA VAL A 131 10.68 6.34 7.98
C VAL A 131 9.88 7.47 7.34
N ASN A 132 10.13 7.70 6.06
CA ASN A 132 9.37 8.62 5.23
C ASN A 132 8.11 7.91 4.72
N ALA A 133 6.99 8.09 5.43
CA ALA A 133 5.72 7.46 5.08
C ALA A 133 4.79 8.41 4.32
N PHE A 134 4.19 7.91 3.24
CA PHE A 134 3.28 8.62 2.36
C PHE A 134 1.99 7.81 2.18
N ALA A 135 0.88 8.52 1.99
CA ALA A 135 -0.39 7.91 1.61
C ALA A 135 -0.87 8.50 0.27
N ILE A 136 -1.20 7.63 -0.68
CA ILE A 136 -1.78 8.00 -1.97
C ILE A 136 -3.21 7.46 -2.01
N PHE A 137 -4.15 8.39 -2.15
CA PHE A 137 -5.57 8.06 -2.25
C PHE A 137 -5.97 7.90 -3.72
N ILE A 138 -6.17 6.65 -4.14
CA ILE A 138 -6.48 6.28 -5.55
C ILE A 138 -7.99 6.33 -5.82
N GLY A 139 -8.80 6.36 -4.78
CA GLY A 139 -10.23 6.62 -4.87
C GLY A 139 -10.67 7.59 -3.79
N SER A 140 -11.76 8.30 -4.05
CA SER A 140 -12.51 9.03 -3.04
C SER A 140 -14.01 8.82 -3.27
N LEU A 141 -14.78 8.79 -2.19
CA LEU A 141 -16.22 9.00 -2.24
C LEU A 141 -16.48 10.40 -1.67
N GLY A 142 -16.90 11.33 -2.52
CA GLY A 142 -17.05 12.74 -2.12
C GLY A 142 -15.70 13.40 -1.79
N ASP A 143 -15.65 14.17 -0.71
CA ASP A 143 -14.52 15.00 -0.28
C ASP A 143 -13.57 14.30 0.73
N GLN A 144 -13.71 12.98 0.89
CA GLN A 144 -12.97 12.20 1.90
C GLN A 144 -11.44 12.31 1.75
N ALA A 145 -10.93 12.19 0.52
CA ALA A 145 -9.49 12.32 0.25
C ALA A 145 -8.99 13.74 0.60
N ASP A 146 -9.74 14.79 0.27
CA ASP A 146 -9.37 16.18 0.57
C ASP A 146 -9.34 16.43 2.09
N ARG A 147 -10.31 15.88 2.83
CA ARG A 147 -10.36 15.97 4.30
C ARG A 147 -9.18 15.25 4.96
N LEU A 148 -8.84 14.06 4.45
CA LEU A 148 -7.67 13.32 4.91
C LEU A 148 -6.37 14.08 4.62
N GLN A 149 -6.19 14.59 3.41
CA GLN A 149 -5.00 15.35 3.03
C GLN A 149 -4.75 16.57 3.93
N ARG A 150 -5.80 17.24 4.42
CA ARG A 150 -5.68 18.37 5.36
C ARG A 150 -5.24 17.97 6.77
N THR A 151 -5.47 16.71 7.15
CA THR A 151 -5.23 16.21 8.51
C THR A 151 -3.95 15.39 8.59
N LEU A 152 -3.57 14.73 7.50
CA LEU A 152 -2.37 13.92 7.41
C LEU A 152 -1.12 14.79 7.30
N PRO A 153 0.03 14.30 7.80
CA PRO A 153 1.29 15.01 7.63
C PRO A 153 1.57 15.24 6.14
N ALA A 154 2.10 16.42 5.80
CA ALA A 154 2.78 16.57 4.53
C ALA A 154 3.92 15.55 4.49
N GLY A 155 4.07 14.85 3.36
CA GLY A 155 5.13 13.87 3.16
C GLY A 155 6.48 14.46 3.57
N ARG A 156 7.24 13.73 4.37
CA ARG A 156 8.55 14.13 4.88
C ARG A 156 9.66 13.56 4.02
#